data_AF-A0A2V7V4T8-F1
#
_entry.id   AF-A0A2V7V4T8-F1
#
_cell.length_a   1.000
_cell.length_b   1.000
_cell.length_c   1.000
_cell.angle_alpha   90.00
_cell.angle_beta   90.00
_cell.angle_gamma   90.00
#
_symmetry.space_group_name_H-M   'P 1'
#
loop_
_entity.id
_entity.type
_entity.pdbx_description
1 polymer ?
#
loop_
_entity_poly.entity_id
_entity_poly.type
_entity_poly.pdbx_seq_one_letter_code
_entity_poly.pdbx_strand_id
1 'polypeptide(L)'
;MKPTTQRLFLGLILSQALHSIEEYCFRLYDVLAPARFISSMVSSNLALGFAIVNIALVSFGLWCYLARVRARHPSGKSWAWFWTVLEAANGAGHLILAASRGGYFPGAATAPLLLAFSVSLGATLPQPHAPERV
;
A
#
# COMPACT_ATOMS: atom_id res chain seq x y z
N MET A 1 -6.87 -18.18 3.42
CA MET A 1 -5.80 -17.58 2.61
C MET A 1 -4.65 -18.57 2.49
N LYS A 2 -4.03 -18.68 1.31
CA LYS A 2 -2.83 -19.53 1.11
C LYS A 2 -1.61 -18.88 1.81
N PRO A 3 -0.62 -19.65 2.31
CA PRO A 3 0.58 -19.09 2.93
C PRO A 3 1.32 -18.10 2.03
N THR A 4 1.40 -18.37 0.72
CA THR A 4 2.02 -17.48 -0.27
C THR A 4 1.31 -16.12 -0.32
N THR A 5 -0.02 -16.10 -0.35
CA THR A 5 -0.80 -14.85 -0.34
C THR A 5 -0.57 -14.03 0.93
N GLN A 6 -0.43 -14.69 2.09
CA GLN A 6 -0.11 -13.98 3.34
C GLN A 6 1.29 -13.37 3.31
N ARG A 7 2.29 -14.09 2.79
CA ARG A 7 3.65 -13.55 2.62
C ARG A 7 3.69 -12.39 1.63
N LEU A 8 2.96 -12.49 0.52
CA LEU A 8 2.85 -11.41 -0.46
C LEU A 8 2.14 -10.19 0.14
N PHE A 9 1.10 -10.39 0.95
CA PHE A 9 0.45 -9.30 1.67
C PHE A 9 1.42 -8.63 2.66
N LEU A 10 2.16 -9.41 3.44
CA LEU A 10 3.18 -8.85 4.33
C LEU A 10 4.24 -8.07 3.55
N GLY A 11 4.73 -8.62 2.43
CA GLY A 11 5.67 -7.96 1.53
C GLY A 11 5.13 -6.64 0.97
N LEU A 12 3.83 -6.59 0.65
CA LEU A 12 3.15 -5.36 0.24
C LEU A 12 3.18 -4.30 1.36
N ILE A 13 2.86 -4.66 2.60
CA ILE A 13 2.87 -3.73 3.74
C ILE A 13 4.29 -3.24 4.05
N LEU A 14 5.29 -4.12 3.98
CA LEU A 14 6.70 -3.73 4.16
C LEU A 14 7.17 -2.80 3.04
N SER A 15 6.73 -3.04 1.80
CA SER A 15 7.02 -2.16 0.68
C SER A 15 6.36 -0.81 0.85
N GLN A 16 5.12 -0.75 1.36
CA GLN A 16 4.46 0.50 1.67
C GLN A 16 5.17 1.27 2.78
N ALA A 17 5.70 0.59 3.81
CA ALA A 17 6.51 1.25 4.82
C ALA A 17 7.79 1.88 4.24
N LEU A 18 8.49 1.16 3.35
CA LEU A 18 9.66 1.70 2.63
C LEU A 18 9.27 2.89 1.73
N HIS A 19 8.12 2.78 1.06
CA HIS A 19 7.58 3.84 0.21
C HIS A 19 7.27 5.11 1.02
N SER A 20 6.56 4.97 2.15
CA SER A 20 6.30 6.07 3.07
C SER A 20 7.58 6.75 3.60
N ILE A 21 8.66 5.99 3.81
CA ILE A 21 9.96 6.55 4.22
C ILE A 21 10.56 7.41 3.09
N GLU A 22 10.57 6.91 1.85
CA GLU A 22 11.02 7.69 0.70
C GLU A 22 10.20 8.97 0.56
N GLU A 23 8.87 8.87 0.56
CA GLU A 23 7.97 10.01 0.45
C GLU A 23 8.23 11.05 1.56
N TYR A 24 8.48 10.61 2.80
CA TYR A 24 8.81 11.50 3.91
C TYR A 24 10.17 12.19 3.70
N CYS A 25 11.21 11.42 3.38
CA CYS A 25 12.57 11.93 3.16
C CYS A 25 12.62 12.96 2.02
N PHE A 26 11.84 12.73 0.96
CA PHE A 26 11.75 13.62 -0.20
C PHE A 26 10.55 14.58 -0.14
N ARG A 27 9.91 14.69 1.03
CA ARG A 27 8.91 15.71 1.37
C ARG A 27 7.71 15.73 0.41
N LEU A 28 7.12 14.57 0.13
CA LEU A 28 5.93 14.47 -0.73
C LEU A 28 4.80 15.42 -0.28
N TYR A 29 4.64 15.59 1.03
CA TYR A 29 3.69 16.51 1.66
C TYR A 29 3.87 17.99 1.26
N ASP A 30 5.01 18.37 0.68
CA ASP A 30 5.26 19.71 0.15
C ASP A 30 4.99 19.83 -1.34
N VAL A 31 4.86 18.74 -2.09
CA VAL A 31 4.79 18.80 -3.57
C VAL A 31 3.52 18.16 -4.14
N LEU A 32 2.81 17.33 -3.37
CA LEU A 32 1.58 16.68 -3.76
C LEU A 32 0.40 17.25 -2.97
N ALA A 33 -0.56 17.87 -3.65
CA ALA A 33 -1.70 18.53 -3.02
C ALA A 33 -2.54 17.60 -2.13
N PRO A 34 -2.89 16.35 -2.56
CA PRO A 34 -3.52 15.37 -1.68
C PRO A 34 -2.75 15.08 -0.39
N ALA A 35 -1.43 14.83 -0.47
CA ALA A 35 -0.59 14.55 0.70
C ALA A 35 -0.55 15.74 1.66
N ARG A 36 -0.43 16.97 1.12
CA ARG A 36 -0.46 18.20 1.91
C ARG A 36 -1.78 18.36 2.67
N PHE A 37 -2.89 18.17 1.97
CA PHE A 37 -4.23 18.31 2.53
C PHE A 37 -4.46 17.33 3.69
N ILE A 38 -4.20 16.04 3.48
CA ILE A 38 -4.36 15.01 4.52
C ILE A 38 -3.45 15.29 5.72
N SER A 39 -2.18 15.69 5.47
CA SER A 39 -1.24 16.01 6.54
C SER A 39 -1.71 17.20 7.38
N SER A 40 -2.27 18.23 6.73
CA SER A 40 -2.79 19.44 7.39
C SER A 40 -4.02 19.20 8.26
N MET A 41 -4.79 18.14 8.00
CA MET A 41 -5.93 17.74 8.84
C MET A 41 -5.48 17.17 10.19
N VAL A 42 -4.27 16.64 10.27
CA VAL A 42 -3.74 15.97 11.46
C VAL A 42 -2.84 16.90 12.26
N SER A 43 -2.07 17.76 11.59
CA SER A 43 -1.15 18.70 12.26
C SER A 43 -0.92 19.96 11.42
N SER A 44 -0.70 21.10 12.08
CA SER A 44 -0.20 22.32 11.44
C SER A 44 1.25 22.17 10.93
N ASN A 45 2.01 21.22 11.47
CA ASN A 45 3.29 20.81 10.92
C ASN A 45 3.08 19.66 9.92
N LEU A 46 3.19 19.95 8.63
CA LEU A 46 2.94 18.98 7.55
C LEU A 46 3.80 17.72 7.66
N ALA A 47 5.07 17.84 8.06
CA ALA A 47 5.95 16.69 8.21
C ALA A 47 5.43 15.74 9.32
N LEU A 48 5.06 16.31 10.47
CA LEU A 48 4.49 15.53 11.58
C LEU A 48 3.15 14.90 11.18
N GLY A 49 2.26 15.66 10.54
CA GLY A 49 0.99 15.16 10.05
C GLY A 49 1.16 13.99 9.07
N PHE A 50 2.08 14.14 8.11
CA PHE A 50 2.40 13.09 7.13
C PHE A 50 2.96 11.83 7.80
N ALA A 51 3.86 12.00 8.77
CA ALA A 51 4.43 10.87 9.52
C ALA A 51 3.34 10.11 10.29
N ILE A 52 2.45 10.82 11.00
CA ILE A 52 1.34 10.20 11.73
C ILE A 52 0.42 9.41 10.80
N VAL A 53 0.04 9.99 9.66
CA VAL A 53 -0.85 9.35 8.67
C VAL A 53 -0.22 8.07 8.13
N ASN A 54 1.06 8.11 7.76
CA ASN A 54 1.74 6.93 7.22
C ASN A 54 1.98 5.85 8.28
N ILE A 55 2.34 6.23 9.51
CA ILE A 55 2.43 5.28 10.64
C ILE A 55 1.08 4.62 10.88
N ALA A 56 -0.02 5.38 10.84
CA ALA A 56 -1.37 4.85 10.98
C ALA A 56 -1.73 3.89 9.84
N LEU A 57 -1.40 4.25 8.59
CA LEU A 57 -1.63 3.42 7.41
C LEU A 57 -0.87 2.09 7.52
N VAL A 58 0.44 2.12 7.79
CA VAL A 58 1.27 0.92 7.94
C VAL A 58 0.78 0.07 9.12
N SER A 59 0.46 0.68 10.26
CA SER A 59 -0.09 -0.02 11.42
C SER A 59 -1.43 -0.70 11.11
N PHE A 60 -2.28 -0.03 10.32
CA PHE A 60 -3.54 -0.59 9.85
C PHE A 60 -3.32 -1.78 8.90
N GLY A 61 -2.30 -1.71 8.04
CA GLY A 61 -1.87 -2.82 7.19
C GLY A 61 -1.38 -4.02 7.99
N LEU A 62 -0.53 -3.80 9.00
CA LEU A 62 -0.07 -4.85 9.91
C LEU A 62 -1.22 -5.47 10.71
N TRP A 63 -2.15 -4.64 11.19
CA TRP A 63 -3.37 -5.14 11.83
C TRP A 63 -4.20 -5.99 10.86
N CYS A 64 -4.37 -5.55 9.61
CA CYS A 64 -5.04 -6.33 8.57
C CYS A 64 -4.35 -7.68 8.35
N TYR A 65 -3.01 -7.72 8.29
CA TYR A 65 -2.23 -8.97 8.19
C TYR A 65 -2.49 -9.90 9.37
N LEU A 66 -2.41 -9.38 10.61
CA LEU A 66 -2.53 -10.17 11.84
C LEU A 66 -3.96 -10.62 12.15
N ALA A 67 -4.97 -9.82 11.81
CA ALA A 67 -6.35 -10.06 12.22
C ALA A 67 -7.26 -10.55 11.08
N ARG A 68 -7.03 -10.10 9.84
CA ARG A 68 -8.01 -10.27 8.73
C ARG A 68 -7.48 -11.15 7.61
N VAL A 69 -6.24 -10.97 7.16
CA VAL A 69 -5.63 -11.71 6.04
C VAL A 69 -5.04 -13.04 6.53
N ARG A 70 -5.92 -13.88 7.08
CA ARG A 70 -5.59 -15.19 7.65
C ARG A 70 -6.26 -16.36 6.94
N ALA A 71 -5.78 -17.57 7.22
CA ALA A 71 -6.50 -18.79 6.87
C ALA A 71 -7.95 -18.74 7.40
N ARG A 72 -8.93 -19.07 6.54
CA ARG A 72 -10.36 -19.19 6.88
C ARG A 72 -11.07 -17.93 7.41
N HIS A 73 -10.44 -16.76 7.46
CA HIS A 73 -11.12 -15.53 7.86
C HIS A 73 -12.05 -15.02 6.73
N PRO A 74 -13.35 -14.77 6.99
CA PRO A 74 -14.37 -14.56 5.95
C PRO A 74 -14.11 -13.33 5.08
N SER A 75 -13.59 -12.24 5.66
CA SER A 75 -13.28 -11.01 4.92
C SER A 75 -11.83 -10.91 4.43
N GLY A 76 -11.00 -11.94 4.62
CA GLY A 76 -9.57 -11.86 4.33
C GLY A 76 -9.26 -11.55 2.86
N LYS A 77 -10.08 -12.06 1.94
CA LYS A 77 -9.97 -11.77 0.50
C LYS A 77 -10.32 -10.33 0.17
N SER A 78 -11.39 -9.78 0.77
CA SER A 78 -11.79 -8.39 0.53
C SER A 78 -10.73 -7.41 1.02
N TRP A 79 -10.16 -7.65 2.21
CA TRP A 79 -9.06 -6.82 2.72
C TRP A 79 -7.80 -6.92 1.87
N ALA A 80 -7.44 -8.12 1.40
CA ALA A 80 -6.30 -8.27 0.49
C ALA A 80 -6.52 -7.54 -0.85
N TRP A 81 -7.73 -7.58 -1.41
CA TRP A 81 -8.06 -6.82 -2.62
C TRP A 81 -8.03 -5.31 -2.40
N PHE A 82 -8.58 -4.83 -1.28
CA PHE A 82 -8.54 -3.41 -0.92
C PHE A 82 -7.09 -2.88 -0.94
N TRP A 83 -6.18 -3.55 -0.23
CA TRP A 83 -4.76 -3.18 -0.21
C TRP A 83 -4.10 -3.32 -1.58
N THR A 84 -4.41 -4.39 -2.32
CA THR A 84 -3.88 -4.58 -3.69
C THR A 84 -4.22 -3.39 -4.59
N VAL A 85 -5.47 -2.94 -4.58
CA VAL A 85 -5.92 -1.82 -5.43
C VAL A 85 -5.34 -0.49 -4.93
N LEU A 86 -5.39 -0.27 -3.61
CA LEU A 86 -4.87 0.95 -2.98
C LEU A 86 -3.39 1.16 -3.34
N GLU A 87 -2.56 0.15 -3.11
CA GLU A 87 -1.13 0.24 -3.31
C GLU A 87 -0.74 0.18 -4.80
N ALA A 88 -1.51 -0.52 -5.64
CA ALA A 88 -1.32 -0.45 -7.09
C ALA A 88 -1.57 0.98 -7.61
N ALA A 89 -2.67 1.60 -7.19
CA ALA A 89 -2.99 2.97 -7.57
C ALA A 89 -1.94 3.96 -7.05
N ASN A 90 -1.48 3.75 -5.80
CA ASN A 90 -0.42 4.57 -5.20
C ASN A 90 0.86 4.53 -6.04
N GLY A 91 1.45 3.34 -6.20
CA GLY A 91 2.70 3.16 -6.96
C GLY A 91 2.59 3.63 -8.41
N ALA A 92 1.47 3.34 -9.09
CA ALA A 92 1.24 3.81 -10.45
C ALA A 92 1.18 5.35 -10.51
N GLY A 93 0.51 6.00 -9.54
CA GLY A 93 0.45 7.44 -9.43
C GLY A 93 1.83 8.09 -9.37
N HIS A 94 2.73 7.57 -8.54
CA HIS A 94 4.11 8.08 -8.43
C HIS A 94 4.91 7.93 -9.73
N LEU A 95 4.82 6.79 -10.41
CA LEU A 95 5.54 6.58 -11.67
C LEU A 95 4.98 7.46 -12.81
N ILE A 96 3.65 7.61 -12.89
CA ILE A 96 3.02 8.50 -13.88
C ILE A 96 3.46 9.95 -13.62
N LEU A 97 3.46 10.39 -12.36
CA LEU A 97 3.88 11.74 -11.98
C LEU A 97 5.37 12.01 -12.18
N ALA A 98 6.23 11.00 -12.02
CA ALA A 98 7.64 11.10 -12.37
C ALA A 98 7.82 11.23 -13.89
N ALA A 99 7.16 10.36 -14.66
CA ALA A 99 7.20 10.40 -16.11
C ALA A 99 6.68 11.73 -16.68
N SER A 100 5.56 12.25 -16.15
CA SER A 100 4.97 13.51 -16.60
C SER A 100 5.85 14.73 -16.30
N ARG A 101 6.69 14.67 -15.26
CA ARG A 101 7.63 15.73 -14.90
C ARG A 101 8.98 15.60 -15.61
N GLY A 102 9.24 14.49 -16.32
CA GLY A 102 10.53 14.22 -16.95
C GLY A 102 11.67 14.05 -15.94
N GLY A 103 11.37 13.64 -14.71
CA GLY A 103 12.36 13.58 -13.63
C GLY A 103 11.86 12.84 -12.40
N TYR A 104 12.67 12.86 -11.35
CA TYR A 104 12.32 12.21 -10.09
C TYR A 104 11.10 12.85 -9.42
N PHE A 105 10.24 12.02 -8.84
CA PHE A 105 9.13 12.43 -7.99
C PHE A 105 9.18 11.61 -6.69
N PRO A 106 8.96 12.20 -5.50
CA PRO A 106 9.04 11.46 -4.22
C PRO A 106 8.17 10.21 -4.27
N GLY A 107 8.72 9.04 -3.95
CA GLY A 107 8.02 7.74 -4.01
C GLY A 107 8.31 6.94 -5.30
N ALA A 108 8.88 7.57 -6.33
CA ALA A 108 9.11 6.89 -7.61
C ALA A 108 10.16 5.77 -7.53
N ALA A 109 11.13 5.81 -6.60
CA ALA A 109 12.17 4.79 -6.51
C ALA A 109 11.64 3.47 -5.95
N THR A 110 10.73 3.52 -4.97
CA THR A 110 10.13 2.34 -4.33
C THR A 110 8.80 1.91 -4.96
N ALA A 111 8.14 2.77 -5.75
CA ALA A 111 6.90 2.44 -6.46
C ALA A 111 6.94 1.13 -7.29
N PRO A 112 8.03 0.77 -8.00
CA PRO A 112 8.12 -0.50 -8.71
C PRO A 112 7.98 -1.73 -7.79
N LEU A 113 8.53 -1.66 -6.58
CA LEU A 113 8.41 -2.74 -5.59
C LEU A 113 6.96 -2.88 -5.10
N LEU A 114 6.32 -1.74 -4.82
CA LEU A 114 4.92 -1.66 -4.43
C LEU A 114 4.01 -2.29 -5.50
N LEU A 115 4.22 -1.95 -6.77
CA LEU A 115 3.51 -2.53 -7.91
C LEU A 115 3.76 -4.03 -8.07
N ALA A 116 5.02 -4.47 -7.92
CA ALA A 116 5.36 -5.89 -8.04
C ALA A 116 4.63 -6.74 -7.00
N PHE A 117 4.57 -6.29 -5.74
CA PHE A 117 3.80 -6.97 -4.70
C PHE A 117 2.29 -6.90 -4.92
N SER A 118 1.76 -5.76 -5.38
CA SER A 118 0.33 -5.63 -5.69
C SER A 118 -0.10 -6.58 -6.81
N VAL A 119 0.65 -6.63 -7.91
CA VAL A 119 0.37 -7.55 -9.03
C VAL A 119 0.49 -9.00 -8.59
N SER A 120 1.57 -9.34 -7.88
CA SER A 120 1.80 -10.70 -7.38
C SER A 120 0.70 -11.14 -6.42
N LEU A 121 0.32 -10.27 -5.48
CA LEU A 121 -0.76 -10.53 -4.52
C LEU A 121 -2.08 -10.73 -5.27
N GLY A 122 -2.43 -9.80 -6.16
CA GLY A 122 -3.62 -9.83 -7.01
C GLY A 122 -3.73 -11.12 -7.81
N ALA A 123 -2.63 -11.63 -8.36
CA ALA A 123 -2.63 -12.89 -9.10
C ALA A 123 -2.98 -14.12 -8.22
N THR A 124 -2.80 -14.05 -6.90
CA THR A 124 -3.13 -15.17 -5.98
C THR A 124 -4.55 -15.15 -5.42
N LEU A 125 -5.28 -14.04 -5.56
CA LEU A 125 -6.63 -13.85 -5.00
C LEU A 125 -7.77 -14.49 -5.82
N PRO A 126 -7.68 -14.62 -7.16
CA PRO A 126 -8.59 -15.42 -7.98
C PRO A 126 -8.32 -16.91 -7.77
N GLN A 127 -8.94 -17.48 -6.73
CA GLN A 127 -9.11 -18.93 -6.62
C GLN A 127 -10.57 -19.17 -6.27
N PRO A 128 -11.36 -19.79 -7.18
CA PRO A 128 -12.66 -20.32 -6.85
C PRO A 128 -12.49 -21.40 -5.76
N HIS A 129 -13.44 -21.49 -4.83
CA HIS A 129 -13.65 -22.75 -4.15
C HIS A 129 -14.10 -23.75 -5.22
N ALA A 130 -13.34 -24.83 -5.42
CA ALA A 130 -13.89 -25.98 -6.12
C ALA A 130 -15.11 -26.43 -5.30
N PRO A 131 -16.30 -26.59 -5.91
CA PRO A 131 -17.42 -27.16 -5.18
C PRO A 131 -17.01 -28.54 -4.69
N GLU A 132 -17.24 -28.81 -3.40
CA GLU A 132 -17.19 -30.18 -2.87
C GLU A 132 -18.11 -31.02 -3.74
N ARG A 133 -17.54 -32.05 -4.40
CA ARG A 133 -18.36 -33.06 -5.05
C ARG A 133 -19.10 -33.80 -3.95
N VAL A 134 -20.41 -33.58 -3.89
CA VAL A 134 -21.37 -34.32 -3.08
C VAL A 134 -21.38 -35.77 -3.51
#